data_AF-A0A2V7X2F4-F1
#
_entry.id   AF-A0A2V7X2F4-F1
#
_cell.length_a   1.000
_cell.length_b   1.000
_cell.length_c   1.000
_cell.angle_alpha   90.00
_cell.angle_beta   90.00
_cell.angle_gamma   90.00
#
_symmetry.space_group_name_H-M   'P 1'
#
loop_
_entity.id
_entity.type
_entity.pdbx_description
1 polymer ?
#
loop_
_entity_poly.entity_id
_entity_poly.type
_entity_poly.pdbx_seq_one_letter_code
_entity_poly.pdbx_strand_id
1 'polypeptide(L)'
;WNALSTADPRWIAAAAAVNLGVVFFQTLRWLALIRPMAPRATLGAALKAMMMGFTVSTFVPARAGELARIEIFGRDVGLPRVAIMGSVVLDHLVNASIVILGLVL
;
A
#
# COMPACT_ATOMS: atom_id res chain seq x y z
N TRP A 1 -10.06 -19.45 22.64
CA TRP A 1 -8.90 -19.07 23.47
C TRP A 1 -7.73 -20.07 23.41
N ASN A 2 -7.96 -21.39 23.47
CA ASN A 2 -6.86 -22.38 23.38
C ASN A 2 -5.99 -22.29 22.12
N ALA A 3 -6.55 -21.94 20.95
CA ALA A 3 -5.81 -21.84 19.69
C ALA A 3 -4.76 -20.71 19.62
N LEU A 4 -4.92 -19.64 20.41
CA LEU A 4 -3.93 -18.56 20.49
C LEU A 4 -2.78 -18.91 21.45
N SER A 5 -3.04 -19.77 22.44
CA SER A 5 -2.03 -20.18 23.44
C SER A 5 -1.04 -21.23 22.92
N THR A 6 -1.38 -21.92 21.83
CA THR A 6 -0.54 -22.93 21.17
C THR A 6 0.14 -22.42 19.90
N ALA A 7 -0.09 -21.16 19.52
CA ALA A 7 0.47 -20.59 18.31
C ALA A 7 1.96 -20.32 18.51
N ASP A 8 2.81 -20.96 17.70
CA ASP A 8 4.26 -20.76 17.76
C ASP A 8 4.59 -19.31 17.31
N PRO A 9 5.25 -18.50 18.17
CA PRO A 9 5.62 -17.11 17.87
C PRO A 9 6.45 -16.95 16.59
N ARG A 10 7.16 -18.00 16.17
CA ARG A 10 7.99 -17.99 14.94
C ARG A 10 7.14 -17.82 13.69
N TRP A 11 5.98 -18.47 13.63
CA TRP A 11 5.07 -18.33 12.48
C TRP A 11 4.43 -16.95 12.43
N ILE A 12 4.16 -16.35 13.58
CA ILE A 12 3.67 -14.97 13.67
C ILE A 12 4.73 -14.00 13.16
N ALA A 13 5.98 -14.16 13.60
CA ALA A 13 7.09 -13.34 13.13
C ALA A 13 7.35 -13.51 11.62
N ALA A 14 7.29 -14.74 11.11
CA ALA A 14 7.43 -15.02 9.68
C ALA A 14 6.31 -14.36 8.86
N ALA A 15 5.05 -14.51 9.29
CA ALA A 15 3.92 -13.87 8.63
C ALA A 15 4.02 -12.34 8.64
N ALA A 16 4.45 -11.75 9.76
CA ALA A 16 4.69 -10.32 9.85
C ALA A 16 5.81 -9.85 8.91
N ALA A 17 6.91 -10.59 8.82
CA ALA A 17 8.01 -10.28 7.90
C ALA A 17 7.58 -10.36 6.43
N VAL A 18 6.80 -11.39 6.06
CA VAL A 18 6.23 -11.50 4.72
C VAL A 18 5.28 -10.34 4.44
N ASN A 19 4.42 -9.97 5.39
CA ASN A 19 3.48 -8.86 5.22
C ASN A 19 4.21 -7.51 5.02
N LEU A 20 5.24 -7.24 5.82
CA LEU A 20 6.10 -6.07 5.64
C LEU A 20 6.78 -6.06 4.26
N GLY A 21 7.26 -7.23 3.80
CA GLY A 21 7.79 -7.39 2.45
C GLY A 21 6.76 -7.02 1.38
N VAL A 22 5.53 -7.53 1.49
CA VAL A 22 4.44 -7.21 0.57
C VAL A 22 4.16 -5.71 0.53
N VAL A 23 4.04 -5.06 1.69
CA VAL A 23 3.81 -3.60 1.78
C VAL A 23 4.97 -2.83 1.14
N PHE A 24 6.20 -3.27 1.36
CA PHE A 24 7.38 -2.64 0.78
C PHE A 24 7.41 -2.75 -0.75
N PHE A 25 7.17 -3.94 -1.32
CA PHE A 25 7.11 -4.13 -2.76
C PHE A 25 5.94 -3.39 -3.40
N GLN A 26 4.78 -3.36 -2.73
CA GLN A 26 3.65 -2.56 -3.19
C GLN A 26 4.00 -1.07 -3.24
N THR A 27 4.73 -0.58 -2.22
CA THR A 27 5.22 0.80 -2.18
C THR A 27 6.15 1.09 -3.35
N LEU A 28 7.14 0.23 -3.60
CA LEU A 28 8.08 0.38 -4.71
C LEU A 28 7.37 0.42 -6.05
N ARG A 29 6.43 -0.50 -6.27
CA ARG A 29 5.62 -0.57 -7.50
C ARG A 29 4.83 0.72 -7.71
N TRP A 30 4.13 1.19 -6.69
CA TRP A 30 3.37 2.44 -6.81
C TRP A 30 4.28 3.66 -7.02
N LEU A 31 5.42 3.71 -6.32
CA LEU A 31 6.40 4.77 -6.51
C LEU A 31 6.91 4.81 -7.96
N ALA A 32 7.14 3.65 -8.56
CA ALA A 32 7.52 3.55 -9.97
C ALA A 32 6.40 4.07 -10.91
N LEU A 33 5.12 3.80 -10.60
CA LEU A 33 3.98 4.30 -11.37
C LEU A 33 3.84 5.83 -11.28
N ILE A 34 4.10 6.43 -10.12
CA ILE A 34 3.90 7.88 -9.90
C ILE A 34 5.14 8.72 -10.25
N ARG A 35 6.35 8.14 -10.23
CA ARG A 35 7.62 8.82 -10.52
C ARG A 35 7.63 9.65 -11.82
N PRO A 36 7.04 9.20 -12.94
CA PRO A 36 6.97 10.01 -14.17
C PRO A 36 6.24 11.34 -13.96
N MET A 37 5.24 11.37 -13.08
CA MET A 37 4.47 12.56 -12.74
C MET A 37 5.08 13.34 -11.57
N ALA A 38 5.77 12.64 -10.67
CA ALA A 38 6.46 13.21 -9.52
C ALA A 38 7.92 12.73 -9.43
N PRO A 39 8.84 13.35 -10.17
CA PRO A 39 10.26 12.98 -10.13
C PRO A 39 10.90 13.12 -8.74
N ARG A 40 10.35 14.02 -7.90
CA ARG A 40 10.80 14.25 -6.51
C ARG A 40 10.20 13.27 -5.50
N ALA A 41 9.30 12.38 -5.90
CA ALA A 41 8.72 11.39 -4.99
C ALA A 41 9.81 10.47 -4.44
N THR A 42 9.86 10.35 -3.11
CA THR A 42 10.80 9.49 -2.41
C THR A 42 10.12 8.22 -1.92
N LEU A 43 10.92 7.16 -1.74
CA LEU A 43 10.44 5.92 -1.14
C LEU A 43 9.90 6.12 0.27
N GLY A 44 10.54 6.99 1.07
CA GLY A 44 10.07 7.31 2.42
C GLY A 44 8.69 7.95 2.43
N ALA A 45 8.44 8.94 1.57
CA ALA A 45 7.13 9.58 1.45
C ALA A 45 6.06 8.59 0.97
N ALA A 46 6.40 7.74 0.00
CA ALA A 46 5.48 6.73 -0.53
C ALA A 46 5.14 5.66 0.53
N LEU A 47 6.14 5.18 1.26
CA LEU A 47 5.97 4.16 2.31
C LEU A 47 5.13 4.71 3.45
N LYS A 48 5.44 5.93 3.92
CA LYS A 48 4.66 6.63 4.95
C LYS A 48 3.19 6.77 4.53
N ALA A 49 2.93 7.23 3.31
CA ALA A 49 1.56 7.38 2.82
C ALA A 49 0.82 6.04 2.73
N MET A 50 1.51 4.97 2.31
CA MET A 50 0.93 3.63 2.22
C MET A 50 0.61 3.04 3.60
N MET A 51 1.54 3.13 4.56
CA MET A 51 1.31 2.66 5.93
C MET A 51 0.19 3.44 6.62
N MET A 52 0.13 4.77 6.44
CA MET A 52 -0.96 5.57 6.97
C MET A 52 -2.30 5.20 6.32
N GLY A 53 -2.32 4.94 5.02
CA GLY A 53 -3.51 4.44 4.33
C GLY A 53 -4.01 3.13 4.93
N PHE A 54 -3.11 2.14 5.13
CA PHE A 54 -3.48 0.89 5.78
C PHE A 54 -3.98 1.08 7.21
N THR A 55 -3.30 1.91 7.99
CA THR A 55 -3.69 2.23 9.37
C THR A 55 -5.10 2.83 9.41
N VAL A 56 -5.37 3.81 8.54
CA VAL A 56 -6.71 4.44 8.46
C VAL A 56 -7.76 3.41 8.03
N SER A 57 -7.46 2.55 7.05
CA SER A 57 -8.38 1.48 6.63
C SER A 57 -8.71 0.49 7.76
N THR A 58 -7.82 0.30 8.74
CA THR A 58 -8.09 -0.55 9.91
C THR A 58 -9.15 0.06 10.83
N PHE A 59 -9.17 1.39 10.97
CA PHE A 59 -10.09 2.08 11.88
C PHE A 59 -11.36 2.59 11.19
N VAL A 60 -11.25 2.98 9.92
CA VAL A 60 -12.32 3.65 9.17
C VAL A 60 -12.59 2.86 7.88
N PRO A 61 -13.74 2.15 7.81
CA PRO A 61 -14.17 1.47 6.60
C PRO A 61 -14.54 2.47 5.48
N ALA A 62 -14.84 1.96 4.28
CA ALA A 62 -15.30 2.74 3.11
C ALA A 62 -14.22 3.59 2.41
N ARG A 63 -13.08 2.98 2.02
CA ARG A 63 -12.01 3.60 1.21
C ARG A 63 -11.32 4.83 1.84
N ALA A 64 -11.53 5.06 3.13
CA ALA A 64 -10.89 6.16 3.87
C ALA A 64 -9.36 6.08 3.84
N GLY A 65 -8.79 4.87 3.81
CA GLY A 65 -7.34 4.69 3.70
C GLY A 65 -6.74 5.15 2.37
N GLU A 66 -7.44 4.96 1.25
CA GLU A 66 -6.99 5.51 -0.03
C GLU A 66 -7.03 7.04 -0.03
N LEU A 67 -8.08 7.63 0.53
CA LEU A 67 -8.19 9.08 0.67
C LEU A 67 -7.05 9.63 1.55
N ALA A 68 -6.74 8.97 2.66
CA ALA A 68 -5.62 9.34 3.53
C ALA A 68 -4.28 9.27 2.80
N ARG A 69 -4.04 8.20 2.02
CA ARG A 69 -2.82 8.07 1.20
C ARG A 69 -2.70 9.21 0.19
N ILE A 70 -3.78 9.55 -0.51
CA ILE A 70 -3.82 10.65 -1.49
C ILE A 70 -3.51 11.98 -0.82
N GLU A 71 -4.13 12.24 0.34
CA GLU A 71 -3.93 13.47 1.10
C GLU A 71 -2.49 13.63 1.59
N ILE A 72 -1.98 12.60 2.28
CA ILE A 72 -0.65 12.64 2.90
C ILE A 72 0.43 12.73 1.83
N PHE A 73 0.32 11.91 0.78
CA PHE A 73 1.30 11.93 -0.30
C PHE A 73 1.24 13.22 -1.12
N GLY A 74 0.05 13.80 -1.31
CA GLY A 74 -0.12 15.08 -1.99
C GLY A 74 0.58 16.24 -1.28
N ARG A 75 0.59 16.23 0.06
CA ARG A 75 1.35 17.20 0.85
C ARG A 75 2.86 17.03 0.70
N ASP A 76 3.35 15.79 0.65
CA ASP A 76 4.78 15.50 0.59
C ASP A 76 5.38 15.76 -0.81
N VAL A 77 4.57 15.64 -1.88
CA VAL A 77 5.06 15.68 -3.27
C VAL A 77 4.58 16.91 -4.06
N GLY A 78 3.56 17.61 -3.58
CA GLY A 78 3.04 18.83 -4.23
C GLY A 78 2.26 18.58 -5.53
N LEU A 79 1.82 17.34 -5.76
CA LEU A 79 0.98 17.00 -6.91
C LEU A 79 -0.51 17.28 -6.66
N PRO A 80 -1.29 17.59 -7.70
CA PRO A 80 -2.75 17.64 -7.60
C PRO A 80 -3.31 16.29 -7.10
N ARG A 81 -4.25 16.33 -6.15
CA ARG A 81 -4.88 15.12 -5.57
C ARG A 81 -5.48 14.20 -6.63
N VAL A 82 -6.05 14.78 -7.69
CA VAL A 82 -6.65 14.04 -8.81
C VAL A 82 -5.59 13.22 -9.58
N ALA A 83 -4.39 13.77 -9.78
CA ALA A 83 -3.30 13.05 -10.42
C ALA A 83 -2.84 11.85 -9.58
N ILE A 84 -2.75 12.04 -8.26
CA ILE A 84 -2.39 10.98 -7.31
C ILE A 84 -3.49 9.91 -7.28
N MET A 85 -4.76 10.32 -7.26
CA MET A 85 -5.90 9.40 -7.31
C MET A 85 -5.86 8.52 -8.56
N GLY A 86 -5.54 9.08 -9.73
CA GLY A 86 -5.35 8.30 -10.96
C GLY A 86 -4.28 7.22 -10.81
N SER A 87 -3.14 7.55 -10.18
CA SER A 87 -2.07 6.58 -9.92
C SER A 87 -2.51 5.45 -8.97
N VAL A 88 -3.39 5.76 -8.00
CA VAL A 88 -3.91 4.79 -7.04
C VAL A 88 -4.86 3.82 -7.75
N VAL A 89 -5.77 4.34 -8.58
CA VAL A 89 -6.63 3.50 -9.43
C VAL A 89 -5.79 2.59 -10.33
N LEU A 90 -4.75 3.13 -10.98
CA LEU A 90 -3.83 2.34 -11.80
C LEU A 90 -3.13 1.25 -10.98
N ASP A 91 -2.71 1.57 -9.77
CA ASP A 91 -2.10 0.62 -8.84
C ASP A 91 -3.02 -0.57 -8.53
N HIS A 92 -4.32 -0.31 -8.31
CA HIS A 92 -5.33 -1.34 -8.09
C HIS A 92 -5.60 -2.19 -9.34
N LEU A 93 -5.63 -1.57 -10.52
CA LEU A 93 -5.80 -2.29 -11.78
C LEU A 93 -4.63 -3.25 -12.05
N VAL A 94 -3.40 -2.78 -11.84
CA VAL A 94 -2.19 -3.61 -11.94
C VAL A 94 -2.21 -4.74 -10.91
N ASN A 95 -2.65 -4.46 -9.68
CA ASN A 95 -2.77 -5.51 -8.68
C ASN A 95 -3.82 -6.56 -9.07
N ALA A 96 -5.00 -6.12 -9.52
CA ALA A 96 -6.08 -7.00 -9.94
C ALA A 96 -5.65 -7.88 -11.13
N SER A 97 -4.95 -7.32 -12.12
CA SER A 97 -4.48 -8.08 -13.27
C SER A 97 -3.44 -9.13 -12.88
N ILE A 98 -2.51 -8.81 -11.98
CA ILE A 98 -1.52 -9.78 -11.46
C ILE A 98 -2.23 -10.92 -10.71
N VAL A 99 -3.20 -10.60 -9.86
CA VAL A 99 -3.96 -11.61 -9.11
C VAL A 99 -4.74 -12.52 -10.06
N ILE A 100 -5.44 -11.96 -11.05
CA ILE A 100 -6.18 -12.75 -12.04
C ILE A 100 -5.22 -13.66 -12.81
N LEU A 101 -4.09 -13.13 -13.29
CA LEU A 101 -3.10 -13.92 -14.02
C LEU A 101 -2.55 -15.07 -13.17
N GLY A 102 -2.21 -14.79 -11.91
CA GLY A 102 -1.70 -15.81 -10.98
C GLY A 102 -2.73 -16.85 -10.54
N LEU A 103 -4.03 -16.57 -10.69
CA LEU A 103 -5.10 -17.54 -10.43
C LEU A 103 -5.43 -18.42 -11.64
N VAL A 104 -5.18 -17.92 -12.85
CA VAL A 104 -5.46 -18.64 -14.11
C VAL A 104 -4.32 -19.58 -14.51
N LEU A 105 -3.08 -19.26 -14.11
CA LEU A 105 -1.89 -20.08 -14.33
C LEU A 105 -1.78 -21.23 -13.32
#